data_AF-A0A358L2Y7-F1
#
_entry.id   AF-A0A358L2Y7-F1
#
_cell.length_a   1.000
_cell.length_b   1.000
_cell.length_c   1.000
_cell.angle_alpha   90.00
_cell.angle_beta   90.00
_cell.angle_gamma   90.00
#
_symmetry.space_group_name_H-M   'P 1'
#
loop_
_entity.id
_entity.type
_entity.pdbx_description
1 polymer ?
#
loop_
_entity_poly.entity_id
_entity_poly.type
_entity_poly.pdbx_seq_one_letter_code
_entity_poly.pdbx_strand_id
1 'polypeptide(L)'
;MNHVWGLLAHPDREMRDIRQENETVSHHYTHHVLLMALIPVICAFIGTTRLGWDFGAQRTIQLTLVTAFMLAIVFYGLILGGVAVMGRVIHWMARNYPQRPSLQRCTVFAGYVATPLFISGLVALYPLVWLCLFVGTLALAYTGYLLYSGLPMFFNIVRE
;
A
#
# COMPACT_ATOMS: atom_id res chain seq x y z
N MET A 1 -6.31 17.99 9.98
CA MET A 1 -4.86 17.77 9.73
C MET A 1 -4.09 17.25 10.96
N ASN A 2 -4.75 16.83 12.05
CA ASN A 2 -4.10 16.27 13.25
C ASN A 2 -4.43 14.80 13.56
N HIS A 3 -5.23 14.10 12.73
CA HIS A 3 -5.56 12.67 12.95
C HIS A 3 -4.49 11.68 12.48
N VAL A 4 -3.54 12.11 11.65
CA VAL A 4 -2.49 11.23 11.10
C VAL A 4 -1.48 10.80 12.19
N TRP A 5 -1.23 11.65 13.20
CA TRP A 5 -0.40 11.29 14.34
C TRP A 5 -1.19 10.41 15.35
N GLY A 6 -2.45 10.74 15.64
CA GLY A 6 -3.27 9.97 16.60
C GLY A 6 -3.38 8.47 16.26
N LEU A 7 -3.56 8.15 14.97
CA LEU A 7 -3.66 6.77 14.45
C LEU A 7 -2.36 5.96 14.50
N LEU A 8 -1.21 6.62 14.43
CA LEU A 8 0.08 5.95 14.55
C LEU A 8 0.44 5.66 16.02
N ALA A 9 -0.13 6.42 16.95
CA ALA A 9 0.15 6.28 18.38
C ALA A 9 -0.87 5.36 19.11
N HIS A 10 -2.14 5.33 18.69
CA HIS A 10 -3.21 4.60 19.40
C HIS A 10 -4.24 3.95 18.45
N PRO A 11 -3.92 2.80 17.84
CA PRO A 11 -4.80 2.10 16.90
C PRO A 11 -6.12 1.58 17.55
N ASP A 12 -6.17 1.43 18.87
CA ASP A 12 -7.28 0.81 19.61
C ASP A 12 -8.53 1.68 19.80
N ARG A 13 -8.43 3.00 19.59
CA ARG A 13 -9.57 3.93 19.79
C ARG A 13 -10.30 4.24 18.49
N GLU A 14 -9.58 4.51 17.41
CA GLU A 14 -10.24 4.82 16.12
C GLU A 14 -10.89 3.60 15.46
N MET A 15 -10.38 2.38 15.68
CA MET A 15 -11.02 1.15 15.17
C MET A 15 -12.40 0.88 15.84
N ARG A 16 -12.65 1.45 17.02
CA ARG A 16 -13.95 1.35 17.72
C ARG A 16 -15.00 2.33 17.17
N ASP A 17 -14.58 3.52 16.74
CA ASP A 17 -15.50 4.51 16.14
C ASP A 17 -15.90 4.12 14.71
N ILE A 18 -15.01 3.46 13.95
CA ILE A 18 -15.32 2.87 12.62
C ILE A 18 -16.39 1.76 12.73
N ARG A 19 -16.60 1.19 13.93
CA ARG A 19 -17.62 0.17 14.17
C ARG A 19 -19.06 0.74 14.13
N GLN A 20 -19.24 2.06 14.15
CA GLN A 20 -20.57 2.71 14.19
C GLN A 20 -21.03 3.37 12.87
N GLU A 21 -20.15 3.73 11.92
CA GLU A 21 -20.52 4.46 10.68
C GLU A 21 -20.45 3.60 9.39
N ASN A 22 -21.13 2.46 9.40
CA ASN A 22 -20.72 1.27 8.64
C ASN A 22 -20.97 1.16 7.13
N GLU A 23 -21.35 2.22 6.38
CA GLU A 23 -21.59 2.08 4.93
C GLU A 23 -20.94 3.17 4.07
N THR A 24 -20.91 4.42 4.53
CA THR A 24 -20.32 5.57 3.79
C THR A 24 -18.79 5.61 3.84
N VAL A 25 -18.19 5.06 4.91
CA VAL A 25 -16.74 5.05 5.13
C VAL A 25 -16.04 4.18 4.09
N SER A 26 -16.59 3.02 3.73
CA SER A 26 -15.92 2.11 2.80
C SER A 26 -15.74 2.69 1.38
N HIS A 27 -16.68 3.52 0.93
CA HIS A 27 -16.60 4.22 -0.35
C HIS A 27 -15.61 5.40 -0.31
N HIS A 28 -15.48 6.07 0.84
CA HIS A 28 -14.53 7.17 0.99
C HIS A 28 -13.08 6.66 1.10
N TYR A 29 -12.87 5.50 1.73
CA TYR A 29 -11.54 4.93 1.92
C TYR A 29 -11.00 4.17 0.70
N THR A 30 -11.85 3.58 -0.14
CA THR A 30 -11.41 3.06 -1.45
C THR A 30 -10.84 4.17 -2.33
N HIS A 31 -11.42 5.36 -2.28
CA HIS A 31 -10.87 6.55 -2.93
C HIS A 31 -9.51 6.97 -2.35
N HIS A 32 -9.30 6.79 -1.03
CA HIS A 32 -8.03 7.06 -0.39
C HIS A 32 -6.90 6.11 -0.85
N VAL A 33 -7.19 4.82 -0.99
CA VAL A 33 -6.23 3.84 -1.55
C VAL A 33 -5.87 4.19 -3.00
N LEU A 34 -6.85 4.58 -3.80
CA LEU A 34 -6.64 5.03 -5.18
C LEU A 34 -5.70 6.24 -5.25
N LEU A 35 -5.84 7.20 -4.32
CA LEU A 35 -4.97 8.37 -4.21
C LEU A 35 -3.57 8.02 -3.71
N MET A 36 -3.45 7.17 -2.68
CA MET A 36 -2.14 6.76 -2.15
C MET A 36 -1.33 5.97 -3.18
N ALA A 37 -1.99 5.13 -3.99
CA ALA A 37 -1.35 4.40 -5.08
C ALA A 37 -0.81 5.30 -6.20
N LEU A 38 -1.28 6.55 -6.33
CA LEU A 38 -0.71 7.50 -7.31
C LEU A 38 0.67 8.00 -6.91
N ILE A 39 0.96 8.10 -5.61
CA ILE A 39 2.25 8.58 -5.09
C ILE A 39 3.44 7.80 -5.69
N PRO A 40 3.53 6.46 -5.53
CA PRO A 40 4.65 5.69 -6.08
C PRO A 40 4.72 5.78 -7.62
N VAL A 41 3.57 5.88 -8.29
CA VAL A 41 3.50 5.92 -9.76
C VAL A 41 4.02 7.25 -10.31
N ILE A 42 3.61 8.37 -9.73
CA ILE A 42 4.08 9.71 -10.12
C ILE A 42 5.58 9.84 -9.82
N CYS A 43 6.03 9.37 -8.66
CA CYS A 43 7.44 9.38 -8.28
C CYS A 43 8.30 8.58 -9.27
N ALA A 44 7.87 7.36 -9.60
CA ALA A 44 8.56 6.52 -10.57
C ALA A 44 8.54 7.14 -11.98
N PHE A 45 7.41 7.70 -12.43
CA PHE A 45 7.33 8.37 -13.73
C PHE A 45 8.30 9.55 -13.82
N ILE A 46 8.34 10.42 -12.80
CA ILE A 46 9.23 11.58 -12.77
C ILE A 46 10.70 11.14 -12.68
N GLY A 47 11.03 10.24 -11.76
CA GLY A 47 12.41 9.77 -11.58
C GLY A 47 12.96 9.13 -12.85
N THR A 48 12.19 8.24 -13.48
CA THR A 48 12.64 7.50 -14.66
C THR A 48 12.71 8.32 -15.95
N THR A 49 11.94 9.41 -16.06
CA THR A 49 11.97 10.31 -17.22
C THR A 49 13.01 11.42 -17.09
N ARG A 50 13.20 11.97 -15.88
CA ARG A 50 14.11 13.13 -15.66
C ARG A 50 15.52 12.71 -15.31
N LEU A 51 15.68 11.75 -14.40
CA LEU A 51 16.98 11.31 -13.92
C LEU A 51 17.44 10.06 -14.69
N GLY A 52 16.51 9.12 -14.91
CA GLY A 52 16.81 7.82 -15.53
C GLY A 52 17.41 6.84 -14.53
N TRP A 53 17.22 5.54 -14.78
CA TRP A 53 17.70 4.49 -13.89
C TRP A 53 19.22 4.43 -13.85
N ASP A 54 19.78 4.54 -12.65
CA ASP A 54 21.23 4.40 -12.42
C ASP A 54 21.56 2.99 -11.89
N PHE A 55 22.36 2.27 -12.66
CA PHE A 55 22.82 0.91 -12.37
C PHE A 55 24.21 0.86 -11.69
N GLY A 56 24.81 2.01 -11.37
CA GLY A 56 26.10 2.09 -10.64
C GLY A 56 27.36 1.96 -11.50
N ALA A 57 27.22 2.05 -12.83
CA ALA A 57 28.34 1.89 -13.79
C ALA A 57 28.33 2.98 -14.88
N GLN A 58 27.95 4.22 -14.54
CA GLN A 58 27.82 5.35 -15.48
C GLN A 58 26.80 5.18 -16.62
N ARG A 59 26.00 4.11 -16.60
CA ARG A 59 24.89 3.91 -17.53
C ARG A 59 23.60 4.33 -16.85
N THR A 60 23.17 5.55 -17.13
CA THR A 60 21.82 6.00 -16.83
C THR A 60 20.90 5.67 -17.99
N ILE A 61 19.85 4.89 -17.74
CA ILE A 61 18.85 4.55 -18.75
C ILE A 61 17.63 5.45 -18.52
N GLN A 62 17.50 6.47 -19.36
CA GLN A 62 16.34 7.34 -19.37
C GLN A 62 15.22 6.73 -20.21
N LEU A 63 14.03 6.64 -19.63
CA LEU A 63 12.85 6.19 -20.34
C LEU A 63 12.27 7.35 -21.15
N THR A 64 11.87 7.08 -22.40
CA THR A 64 11.13 8.06 -23.19
C THR A 64 9.78 8.35 -22.52
N LEU A 65 9.25 9.55 -22.74
CA LEU A 65 8.01 10.00 -22.10
C LEU A 65 6.83 9.06 -22.41
N VAL A 66 6.75 8.55 -23.64
CA VAL A 66 5.71 7.60 -24.07
C VAL A 66 5.86 6.27 -23.33
N THR A 67 7.06 5.70 -23.29
CA THR A 67 7.30 4.43 -22.59
C THR A 67 7.07 4.55 -21.08
N ALA A 68 7.50 5.66 -20.47
CA ALA A 68 7.29 5.91 -19.06
C ALA A 68 5.80 6.07 -18.74
N PHE A 69 5.02 6.70 -19.61
CA PHE A 69 3.59 6.88 -19.41
C PHE A 69 2.83 5.56 -19.49
N MET A 70 3.15 4.71 -20.47
CA MET A 70 2.59 3.35 -20.55
C MET A 70 2.94 2.52 -19.31
N LEU A 71 4.21 2.57 -18.89
CA LEU A 71 4.65 1.89 -17.67
C LEU A 71 3.94 2.42 -16.41
N ALA A 72 3.70 3.72 -16.31
CA ALA A 72 2.98 4.32 -15.20
C ALA A 72 1.53 3.80 -15.09
N ILE A 73 0.82 3.69 -16.23
CA ILE A 73 -0.54 3.12 -16.26
C ILE A 73 -0.52 1.65 -15.83
N VAL A 74 0.39 0.85 -16.39
CA VAL A 74 0.51 -0.58 -16.03
C VAL A 74 0.87 -0.73 -14.56
N PHE A 75 1.81 0.06 -14.05
CA PHE A 75 2.25 0.01 -12.66
C PHE A 75 1.13 0.41 -11.71
N TYR A 76 0.34 1.44 -12.04
CA TYR A 76 -0.85 1.81 -11.27
C TYR A 76 -1.86 0.66 -11.22
N GLY A 77 -2.15 0.04 -12.38
CA GLY A 77 -3.03 -1.13 -12.47
C GLY A 77 -2.54 -2.31 -11.62
N LEU A 78 -1.24 -2.59 -11.63
CA LEU A 78 -0.63 -3.65 -10.81
C LEU A 78 -0.75 -3.36 -9.32
N ILE A 79 -0.55 -2.11 -8.88
CA ILE A 79 -0.72 -1.73 -7.48
C ILE A 79 -2.16 -1.95 -7.03
N LEU A 80 -3.14 -1.45 -7.78
CA LEU A 80 -4.56 -1.64 -7.45
C LEU A 80 -4.97 -3.12 -7.48
N GLY A 81 -4.49 -3.86 -8.48
CA GLY A 81 -4.68 -5.31 -8.58
C GLY A 81 -4.11 -6.04 -7.38
N GLY A 82 -2.90 -5.68 -6.93
CA GLY A 82 -2.25 -6.23 -5.75
C GLY A 82 -3.07 -6.02 -4.47
N VAL A 83 -3.56 -4.79 -4.24
CA VAL A 83 -4.43 -4.49 -3.08
C VAL A 83 -5.73 -5.29 -3.15
N ALA A 84 -6.37 -5.38 -4.32
CA ALA A 84 -7.60 -6.14 -4.51
C ALA A 84 -7.39 -7.65 -4.29
N VAL A 85 -6.28 -8.21 -4.78
CA VAL A 85 -5.90 -9.61 -4.55
C VAL A 85 -5.65 -9.85 -3.06
N MET A 86 -4.90 -8.99 -2.39
CA MET A 86 -4.64 -9.10 -0.95
C MET A 86 -5.94 -9.02 -0.13
N GLY A 87 -6.84 -8.09 -0.46
CA GLY A 87 -8.16 -8.01 0.16
C GLY A 87 -8.97 -9.30 0.01
N ARG A 88 -8.93 -9.94 -1.18
CA ARG A 88 -9.55 -11.26 -1.39
C ARG A 88 -8.88 -12.37 -0.59
N VAL A 89 -7.55 -12.39 -0.49
CA VAL A 89 -6.82 -13.37 0.32
C VAL A 89 -7.21 -13.25 1.79
N ILE A 90 -7.24 -12.04 2.33
CA ILE A 90 -7.68 -11.77 3.73
C ILE A 90 -9.13 -12.24 3.92
N HIS A 91 -10.02 -11.91 3.00
CA HIS A 91 -11.41 -12.33 3.07
C HIS A 91 -11.59 -13.86 2.94
N TRP A 92 -10.73 -14.52 2.16
CA TRP A 92 -10.72 -15.98 2.03
C TRP A 92 -10.22 -16.66 3.31
N MET A 93 -9.18 -16.11 3.94
CA MET A 93 -8.72 -16.57 5.26
C MET A 93 -9.82 -16.44 6.33
N ALA A 94 -10.65 -15.41 6.21
CA ALA A 94 -11.76 -15.16 7.11
C ALA A 94 -12.92 -16.17 7.00
N ARG A 95 -12.92 -17.07 6.00
CA ARG A 95 -14.07 -17.93 5.69
C ARG A 95 -14.47 -18.86 6.83
N ASN A 96 -13.52 -19.23 7.69
CA ASN A 96 -13.72 -20.17 8.79
C ASN A 96 -14.12 -19.45 10.11
N TYR A 97 -14.17 -18.12 10.12
CA TYR A 97 -14.50 -17.34 11.31
C TYR A 97 -16.00 -17.03 11.38
N PRO A 98 -16.63 -17.18 12.56
CA PRO A 98 -18.06 -16.93 12.74
C PRO A 98 -18.47 -15.46 12.49
N GLN A 99 -17.54 -14.51 12.67
CA GLN A 99 -17.74 -13.09 12.30
C GLN A 99 -16.94 -12.72 11.06
N ARG A 100 -17.43 -13.13 9.89
CA ARG A 100 -16.76 -12.85 8.61
C ARG A 100 -16.81 -11.35 8.26
N PRO A 101 -15.67 -10.66 8.11
CA PRO A 101 -15.62 -9.29 7.63
C PRO A 101 -16.00 -9.21 6.14
N SER A 102 -16.64 -8.11 5.74
CA SER A 102 -16.99 -7.87 4.33
C SER A 102 -15.74 -7.72 3.46
N LEU A 103 -15.87 -8.03 2.16
CA LEU A 103 -14.78 -7.88 1.18
C LEU A 103 -14.21 -6.47 1.18
N GLN A 104 -15.07 -5.45 1.27
CA GLN A 104 -14.63 -4.06 1.23
C GLN A 104 -13.76 -3.69 2.43
N ARG A 105 -14.11 -4.15 3.64
CA ARG A 105 -13.26 -3.97 4.84
C ARG A 105 -11.90 -4.66 4.70
N CYS A 106 -11.87 -5.85 4.10
CA CYS A 106 -10.62 -6.57 3.85
C CYS A 106 -9.71 -5.83 2.86
N THR A 107 -10.29 -5.24 1.80
CA THR A 107 -9.54 -4.41 0.84
C THR A 107 -9.01 -3.12 1.46
N VAL A 108 -9.80 -2.47 2.33
CA VAL A 108 -9.36 -1.29 3.08
C VAL A 108 -8.19 -1.65 4.00
N PHE A 109 -8.30 -2.75 4.75
CA PHE A 109 -7.21 -3.26 5.60
C PHE A 109 -5.95 -3.60 4.78
N ALA A 110 -6.10 -4.24 3.62
CA ALA A 110 -5.00 -4.50 2.70
C ALA A 110 -4.31 -3.20 2.23
N GLY A 111 -5.10 -2.16 1.93
CA GLY A 111 -4.59 -0.84 1.58
C GLY A 111 -3.76 -0.21 2.70
N TYR A 112 -4.19 -0.34 3.96
CA TYR A 112 -3.44 0.14 5.12
C TYR A 112 -2.11 -0.58 5.32
N VAL A 113 -2.12 -1.91 5.18
CA VAL A 113 -0.94 -2.75 5.30
C VAL A 113 0.06 -2.46 4.16
N ALA A 114 -0.43 -2.02 3.00
CA ALA A 114 0.37 -1.61 1.85
C ALA A 114 0.90 -0.15 1.93
N THR A 115 0.45 0.68 2.88
CA THR A 115 0.91 2.08 3.02
C THR A 115 2.43 2.24 3.10
N PRO A 116 3.20 1.41 3.84
CA PRO A 116 4.66 1.50 3.85
C PRO A 116 5.28 1.27 2.47
N LEU A 117 4.71 0.38 1.65
CA LEU A 117 5.11 0.17 0.27
C LEU A 117 4.83 1.42 -0.59
N PHE A 118 3.67 2.06 -0.42
CA PHE A 118 3.35 3.30 -1.17
C PHE A 118 4.32 4.43 -0.82
N ILE A 119 4.62 4.61 0.47
CA ILE A 119 5.59 5.61 0.95
C ILE A 119 6.99 5.29 0.42
N SER A 120 7.39 4.02 0.39
CA SER A 120 8.69 3.59 -0.16
C SER A 120 8.88 4.00 -1.62
N GLY A 121 7.78 4.14 -2.37
CA GLY A 121 7.81 4.62 -3.75
C GLY A 121 8.31 6.05 -3.94
N LEU A 122 8.36 6.88 -2.88
CA LEU A 122 9.01 8.19 -2.93
C LEU A 122 10.49 8.08 -3.32
N VAL A 123 11.14 6.98 -2.95
CA VAL A 123 12.54 6.71 -3.31
C VAL A 123 12.72 6.58 -4.82
N ALA A 124 11.66 6.23 -5.58
CA ALA A 124 11.71 6.18 -7.03
C ALA A 124 11.95 7.55 -7.69
N LEU A 125 11.83 8.66 -6.95
CA LEU A 125 12.30 9.98 -7.41
C LEU A 125 13.81 10.00 -7.63
N TYR A 126 14.58 9.21 -6.89
CA TYR A 126 16.00 8.98 -7.13
C TYR A 126 16.20 7.51 -7.54
N PRO A 127 16.03 7.19 -8.85
CA PRO A 127 15.98 5.82 -9.37
C PRO A 127 17.37 5.14 -9.40
N LEU A 128 18.04 5.12 -8.25
CA LEU A 128 19.20 4.30 -7.95
C LEU A 128 18.68 2.90 -7.67
N VAL A 129 18.98 1.96 -8.57
CA VAL A 129 18.46 0.57 -8.49
C VAL A 129 18.72 -0.03 -7.12
N TRP A 130 19.93 0.13 -6.59
CA TRP A 130 20.33 -0.38 -5.28
C TRP A 130 19.54 0.24 -4.13
N LEU A 131 19.28 1.56 -4.19
CA LEU A 131 18.51 2.26 -3.17
C LEU A 131 17.04 1.82 -3.20
N CYS A 132 16.45 1.74 -4.39
CA CYS A 132 15.08 1.26 -4.56
C CYS A 132 14.92 -0.20 -4.10
N LEU A 133 15.89 -1.07 -4.39
CA LEU A 133 15.89 -2.46 -3.93
C LEU A 133 15.98 -2.55 -2.41
N PHE A 134 16.89 -1.80 -1.79
CA PHE A 134 17.06 -1.81 -0.34
C PHE A 134 15.80 -1.30 0.38
N VAL A 135 15.30 -0.12 -0.02
CA VAL A 135 14.13 0.49 0.63
C VAL A 135 12.85 -0.29 0.32
N GLY A 136 12.69 -0.78 -0.91
CA GLY A 136 11.57 -1.63 -1.30
C GLY A 136 11.54 -2.95 -0.53
N THR A 137 12.70 -3.57 -0.29
CA THR A 137 12.79 -4.79 0.52
C THR A 137 12.43 -4.53 1.98
N LEU A 138 12.93 -3.45 2.58
CA LEU A 138 12.57 -3.07 3.94
C LEU A 138 11.07 -2.77 4.08
N ALA A 139 10.50 -2.04 3.12
CA ALA A 139 9.07 -1.74 3.10
C ALA A 139 8.22 -3.01 2.93
N LEU A 140 8.64 -3.94 2.07
CA LEU A 140 7.97 -5.22 1.88
C LEU A 140 8.04 -6.09 3.15
N ALA A 141 9.20 -6.17 3.79
CA ALA A 141 9.37 -6.89 5.05
C ALA A 141 8.47 -6.30 6.15
N TYR A 142 8.42 -4.96 6.24
CA TYR A 142 7.58 -4.26 7.21
C TYR A 142 6.08 -4.44 6.92
N THR A 143 5.66 -4.36 5.65
CA THR A 143 4.30 -4.69 5.24
C THR A 143 3.93 -6.14 5.57
N GLY A 144 4.84 -7.09 5.38
CA GLY A 144 4.66 -8.49 5.81
C GLY A 144 4.50 -8.63 7.32
N TYR A 145 5.30 -7.89 8.10
CA TYR A 145 5.18 -7.85 9.56
C TYR A 145 3.84 -7.24 10.03
N LEU A 146 3.38 -6.15 9.41
CA LEU A 146 2.07 -5.56 9.69
C LEU A 146 0.93 -6.51 9.34
N LEU A 147 1.07 -7.26 8.24
CA LEU A 147 0.09 -8.28 7.89
C LEU A 147 0.04 -9.39 8.94
N TYR A 148 1.20 -9.91 9.34
CA TYR A 148 1.30 -10.97 10.35
C TYR A 148 0.76 -10.54 11.72
N SER A 149 1.08 -9.32 12.16
CA SER A 149 0.64 -8.79 13.46
C SER A 149 -0.80 -8.26 13.44
N GLY A 150 -1.27 -7.73 12.32
CA GLY A 150 -2.61 -7.15 12.17
C GLY A 150 -3.71 -8.18 11.92
N LEU A 151 -3.40 -9.33 11.31
CA LEU A 151 -4.39 -10.38 11.04
C LEU A 151 -5.07 -10.93 12.32
N PRO A 152 -4.35 -11.30 13.40
CA PRO A 152 -4.97 -11.75 14.65
C PRO A 152 -5.90 -10.71 15.27
N MET A 153 -5.48 -9.45 15.26
CA MET A 153 -6.26 -8.31 15.77
C MET A 153 -7.53 -8.08 14.93
N PHE A 154 -7.42 -8.16 13.61
CA PHE A 154 -8.56 -8.00 12.70
C PHE A 154 -9.59 -9.14 12.84
N PHE A 155 -9.14 -10.37 13.09
CA PHE A 155 -10.01 -11.52 13.35
C PHE A 155 -10.44 -11.65 14.82
N ASN A 156 -10.07 -10.69 15.68
CA ASN A 156 -10.37 -10.71 17.12
C ASN A 156 -9.94 -12.01 17.81
N ILE A 157 -8.84 -12.60 17.34
CA ILE A 157 -8.22 -13.77 17.96
C ILE A 157 -7.36 -13.22 19.09
N VAL A 158 -7.87 -13.31 20.31
CA VAL A 158 -7.09 -13.00 21.51
C VAL A 158 -5.90 -13.95 21.50
N ARG A 159 -4.70 -13.39 21.37
CA ARG A 159 -3.46 -14.14 21.56
C ARG A 159 -3.37 -14.44 23.06
N GLU A 160 -3.50 -15.71 23.44
CA GLU A 160 -3.09 -16.19 24.77
C GLU A 160 -1.57 -16.05 24.92
#